data_AF-A0A218QG07-F1
#
_entry.id   AF-A0A218QG07-F1
#
_cell.length_a   1.000
_cell.length_b   1.000
_cell.length_c   1.000
_cell.angle_alpha   90.00
_cell.angle_beta   90.00
_cell.angle_gamma   90.00
#
_symmetry.space_group_name_H-M   'P 1'
#
loop_
_entity.id
_entity.type
_entity.pdbx_description
1 polymer ?
#
loop_
_entity_poly.entity_id
_entity_poly.type
_entity_poly.pdbx_seq_one_letter_code
_entity_poly.pdbx_strand_id
1 'polypeptide(L)'
;MIYIPELCLCVCIEGKSCFHMSTIKNWFWEIQECRQGPHYYFNATFALSDAECLVALVRQHSLSGFVHCQFVGNLINAPCGRCNYQGAYDLYIDQYNYSENFISRLESGKYTITCLHSQWNIIGVCGNELAIEYGSGGITDTHNETGTSLIVAIAQSPEVTLIDWQVNSGGEGYQPVGFEIGKSATELLAYLQIKEPFC
;
A
#
# COMPACT_ATOMS: atom_id res chain seq x y z
N MET A 1 24.84 4.81 -42.74
CA MET A 1 24.69 4.68 -41.27
C MET A 1 23.32 5.26 -40.95
N ILE A 2 22.31 4.41 -40.83
CA ILE A 2 20.92 4.82 -40.58
C ILE A 2 20.59 4.33 -39.18
N TYR A 3 20.21 5.29 -38.33
CA TYR A 3 19.77 5.08 -36.94
C TYR A 3 18.31 4.62 -36.98
N ILE A 4 18.00 3.48 -36.37
CA ILE A 4 16.63 2.99 -36.18
C ILE A 4 16.39 2.97 -34.66
N PRO A 5 15.59 3.87 -34.09
CA PRO A 5 15.20 3.79 -32.68
C PRO A 5 14.19 2.67 -32.47
N GLU A 6 14.21 2.13 -31.26
CA GLU A 6 13.60 0.89 -30.80
C GLU A 6 12.12 0.72 -31.19
N LEU A 7 11.82 -0.48 -31.67
CA LEU A 7 10.49 -0.95 -32.06
C LEU A 7 9.55 -1.00 -30.86
N CYS A 8 8.58 -0.09 -30.85
CA CYS A 8 7.34 -0.22 -30.11
C CYS A 8 6.53 -1.36 -30.75
N LEU A 9 6.54 -2.56 -30.16
CA LEU A 9 5.79 -3.71 -30.67
C LEU A 9 4.37 -3.70 -30.09
N CYS A 10 3.46 -2.96 -30.71
CA CYS A 10 2.03 -3.09 -30.46
C CYS A 10 1.49 -4.31 -31.24
N VAL A 11 1.23 -5.42 -30.56
CA VAL A 11 0.40 -6.50 -31.11
C VAL A 11 -1.06 -6.20 -30.75
N CYS A 12 -1.79 -5.62 -31.68
CA CYS A 12 -3.24 -5.45 -31.58
C CYS A 12 -3.92 -6.79 -31.91
N ILE A 13 -4.53 -7.44 -30.91
CA ILE A 13 -5.57 -8.45 -31.13
C ILE A 13 -6.91 -7.73 -30.95
N GLU A 14 -7.80 -7.91 -31.91
CA GLU A 14 -9.05 -7.19 -32.13
C GLU A 14 -9.85 -6.85 -30.86
N GLY A 15 -10.21 -5.56 -30.72
CA GLY A 15 -11.46 -5.16 -30.04
C GLY A 15 -11.46 -4.94 -28.54
N LYS A 16 -10.31 -4.85 -27.86
CA LYS A 16 -10.25 -4.37 -26.47
C LYS A 16 -9.24 -3.24 -26.33
N SER A 17 -9.68 -2.15 -25.71
CA SER A 17 -8.84 -1.02 -25.29
C SER A 17 -7.49 -1.50 -24.76
N CYS A 18 -6.42 -1.27 -25.53
CA CYS A 18 -5.07 -1.36 -25.02
C CYS A 18 -4.84 -0.12 -24.16
N PHE A 19 -5.07 -0.22 -22.85
CA PHE A 19 -4.48 0.72 -21.92
C PHE A 19 -2.96 0.63 -22.09
N HIS A 20 -2.36 1.70 -22.60
CA HIS A 20 -0.92 1.88 -22.54
C HIS A 20 -0.58 1.91 -21.04
N MET A 21 0.22 0.94 -20.55
CA MET A 21 0.89 1.05 -19.24
C MET A 21 1.96 2.16 -19.35
N SER A 22 1.55 3.39 -19.59
CA SER A 22 2.39 4.56 -19.41
C SER A 22 2.62 4.73 -17.90
N THR A 23 3.70 4.10 -17.43
CA THR A 23 4.46 4.39 -16.21
C THR A 23 3.65 4.75 -14.97
N ILE A 24 3.07 3.73 -14.32
CA ILE A 24 2.59 3.86 -12.93
C ILE A 24 3.80 4.09 -12.01
N LYS A 25 3.82 5.22 -11.31
CA LYS A 25 4.81 5.51 -10.27
C LYS A 25 4.48 4.74 -8.99
N ASN A 26 5.51 4.41 -8.21
CA ASN A 26 5.32 3.87 -6.87
C ASN A 26 4.50 4.83 -6.02
N TRP A 27 3.61 4.33 -5.16
CA TRP A 27 2.71 5.18 -4.36
C TRP A 27 3.41 6.23 -3.48
N PHE A 28 4.70 6.03 -3.17
CA PHE A 28 5.53 6.90 -2.35
C PHE A 28 6.50 7.77 -3.17
N TRP A 29 6.32 7.86 -4.49
CA TRP A 29 7.25 8.53 -5.42
C TRP A 29 7.57 9.98 -4.98
N GLU A 30 6.55 10.74 -4.56
CA GLU A 30 6.71 12.15 -4.20
C GLU A 30 7.56 12.32 -2.94
N ILE A 31 7.41 11.37 -2.01
CA ILE A 31 8.21 11.33 -0.78
C ILE A 31 9.70 11.17 -1.12
N GLN A 32 10.01 10.31 -2.10
CA GLN A 32 11.39 10.12 -2.58
C GLN A 32 11.93 11.36 -3.28
N GLU A 33 11.13 11.98 -4.16
CA GLU A 33 11.54 13.19 -4.90
C GLU A 33 11.81 14.36 -3.93
N CYS A 34 11.01 14.51 -2.88
CA CYS A 34 11.20 15.50 -1.82
C CYS A 34 12.23 15.12 -0.75
N ARG A 35 12.84 13.93 -0.85
CA ARG A 35 13.84 13.40 0.09
C ARG A 35 13.37 13.43 1.55
N GLN A 36 12.10 13.14 1.80
CA GLN A 36 11.54 13.03 3.14
C GLN A 36 11.59 11.58 3.64
N GLY A 37 11.43 11.39 4.95
CA GLY A 37 11.49 10.09 5.61
C GLY A 37 11.76 10.21 7.11
N PRO A 38 11.96 9.09 7.81
CA PRO A 38 12.29 7.77 7.28
C PRO A 38 11.10 6.84 7.03
N HIS A 39 9.90 7.14 7.53
CA HIS A 39 8.74 6.26 7.36
C HIS A 39 7.73 6.83 6.40
N TYR A 40 7.17 5.98 5.55
CA TYR A 40 6.20 6.32 4.51
C TYR A 40 4.88 5.63 4.80
N TYR A 41 3.79 6.35 4.57
CA TYR A 41 2.45 5.89 4.91
C TYR A 41 1.49 6.16 3.75
N PHE A 42 0.80 5.13 3.29
CA PHE A 42 -0.41 5.23 2.51
C PHE A 42 -1.59 4.77 3.37
N ASN A 43 -2.66 5.54 3.39
CA ASN A 43 -3.92 5.14 4.05
C ASN A 43 -5.08 5.39 3.09
N ALA A 44 -6.05 4.49 3.11
CA ALA A 44 -7.27 4.59 2.32
C ALA A 44 -8.48 4.09 3.11
N THR A 45 -9.57 4.82 3.02
CA THR A 45 -10.86 4.48 3.61
C THR A 45 -11.85 4.13 2.49
N PHE A 46 -12.56 3.02 2.65
CA PHE A 46 -13.58 2.53 1.72
C PHE A 46 -14.98 2.66 2.33
N ALA A 47 -16.02 2.52 1.52
CA ALA A 47 -17.38 2.49 2.04
C ALA A 47 -17.54 1.34 3.03
N LEU A 48 -18.21 1.59 4.15
CA LEU A 48 -18.35 0.60 5.23
C LEU A 48 -19.06 -0.68 4.76
N SER A 49 -19.99 -0.57 3.80
CA SER A 49 -20.68 -1.70 3.18
C SER A 49 -19.75 -2.66 2.44
N ASP A 50 -18.55 -2.20 2.07
CA ASP A 50 -17.65 -2.91 1.16
C ASP A 50 -16.48 -3.56 1.92
N ALA A 51 -16.51 -3.52 3.27
CA ALA A 51 -15.42 -4.02 4.12
C ALA A 51 -15.06 -5.49 3.85
N GLU A 52 -16.05 -6.37 3.69
CA GLU A 52 -15.80 -7.78 3.38
C GLU A 52 -15.19 -7.96 1.97
N CYS A 53 -15.65 -7.18 1.00
CA CYS A 53 -15.12 -7.17 -0.37
C CYS A 53 -13.67 -6.69 -0.38
N LEU A 54 -13.34 -5.63 0.36
CA LEU A 54 -11.97 -5.13 0.49
C LEU A 54 -11.02 -6.20 1.03
N VAL A 55 -11.40 -6.86 2.11
CA VAL A 55 -10.61 -7.96 2.71
C VAL A 55 -10.41 -9.10 1.70
N ALA A 56 -11.47 -9.48 0.97
CA ALA A 56 -11.39 -10.53 -0.04
C ALA A 56 -10.45 -10.14 -1.20
N LEU A 57 -10.54 -8.91 -1.71
CA LEU A 57 -9.68 -8.41 -2.79
C LEU A 57 -8.21 -8.43 -2.38
N VAL A 58 -7.90 -8.00 -1.15
CA VAL A 58 -6.51 -7.98 -0.67
C VAL A 58 -5.96 -9.41 -0.53
N ARG A 59 -6.75 -10.35 0.01
CA ARG A 59 -6.36 -11.77 0.14
C ARG A 59 -6.14 -12.46 -1.20
N GLN A 60 -6.88 -12.05 -2.24
CA GLN A 60 -6.73 -12.59 -3.59
C GLN A 60 -5.55 -11.98 -4.35
N HIS A 61 -5.06 -10.82 -3.92
CA HIS A 61 -3.95 -10.14 -4.57
C HIS A 61 -2.61 -10.81 -4.22
N SER A 62 -1.72 -10.94 -5.21
CA SER A 62 -0.41 -11.58 -5.02
C SER A 62 0.55 -10.65 -4.30
N LEU A 63 0.68 -10.81 -2.98
CA LEU A 63 1.60 -10.05 -2.13
C LEU A 63 2.94 -10.79 -1.94
N SER A 64 3.64 -11.02 -3.05
CA SER A 64 4.93 -11.73 -3.03
C SER A 64 5.95 -11.06 -2.12
N GLY A 65 6.61 -11.84 -1.26
CA GLY A 65 7.55 -11.33 -0.26
C GLY A 65 6.90 -10.95 1.07
N PHE A 66 5.58 -11.00 1.18
CA PHE A 66 4.86 -10.80 2.43
C PHE A 66 4.30 -12.12 2.99
N VAL A 67 4.31 -12.23 4.31
CA VAL A 67 3.66 -13.32 5.04
C VAL A 67 2.35 -12.81 5.63
N HIS A 68 1.27 -13.53 5.35
CA HIS A 68 -0.06 -13.22 5.87
C HIS A 68 -0.22 -13.71 7.31
N CYS A 69 -0.77 -12.86 8.18
CA CYS A 69 -1.14 -13.17 9.54
C CYS A 69 -2.52 -12.56 9.84
N GLN A 70 -3.41 -13.35 10.43
CA GLN A 70 -4.69 -12.87 10.94
C GLN A 70 -4.58 -12.64 12.45
N PHE A 71 -5.01 -11.47 12.91
CA PHE A 71 -5.04 -11.13 14.32
C PHE A 71 -6.42 -10.63 14.74
N VAL A 72 -6.91 -11.13 15.86
CA VAL A 72 -8.15 -10.66 16.49
C VAL A 72 -7.84 -10.25 17.92
N GLY A 73 -7.96 -8.97 18.23
CA GLY A 73 -7.57 -8.44 19.54
C GLY A 73 -7.34 -6.93 19.52
N ASN A 74 -6.63 -6.43 20.52
CA ASN A 74 -6.22 -5.04 20.61
C ASN A 74 -4.80 -4.87 20.06
N LEU A 75 -4.68 -4.21 18.91
CA LEU A 75 -3.39 -3.89 18.30
C LEU A 75 -3.03 -2.44 18.60
N ILE A 76 -2.00 -2.25 19.44
CA ILE A 76 -1.44 -0.94 19.74
C ILE A 76 -0.62 -0.49 18.53
N ASN A 77 -0.94 0.71 18.06
CA ASN A 77 -0.47 1.23 16.78
C ASN A 77 -0.82 0.24 15.65
N ALA A 78 -2.11 0.06 15.37
CA ALA A 78 -2.48 -0.70 14.18
C ALA A 78 -2.08 0.07 12.92
N PRO A 79 -1.59 -0.59 11.85
CA PRO A 79 -1.29 0.09 10.59
C PRO A 79 -2.56 0.72 10.00
N CYS A 80 -3.67 -0.02 10.02
CA CYS A 80 -5.01 0.43 9.65
C CYS A 80 -5.78 0.86 10.91
N GLY A 81 -6.07 2.15 11.01
CA GLY A 81 -6.94 2.73 12.04
C GLY A 81 -6.25 3.73 12.97
N ARG A 82 -7.07 4.62 13.54
CA ARG A 82 -6.63 5.57 14.57
C ARG A 82 -6.37 4.79 15.86
N CYS A 83 -5.08 4.60 16.19
CA CYS A 83 -4.47 4.11 17.43
C CYS A 83 -5.36 3.30 18.43
N ASN A 84 -4.93 2.06 18.75
CA ASN A 84 -5.44 1.20 19.84
C ASN A 84 -6.89 0.71 19.66
N TYR A 85 -7.14 -0.03 18.59
CA TYR A 85 -8.48 -0.54 18.29
C TYR A 85 -8.59 -2.03 18.62
N GLN A 86 -9.74 -2.44 19.15
CA GLN A 86 -10.11 -3.84 19.23
C GLN A 86 -10.75 -4.24 17.90
N GLY A 87 -10.12 -5.15 17.16
CA GLY A 87 -10.58 -5.47 15.82
C GLY A 87 -10.08 -6.82 15.31
N ALA A 88 -10.47 -7.10 14.06
CA ALA A 88 -9.92 -8.16 13.25
C ALA A 88 -9.04 -7.53 12.16
N TYR A 89 -7.83 -8.07 12.02
CA TYR A 89 -6.79 -7.52 11.17
C TYR A 89 -6.29 -8.62 10.23
N ASP A 90 -6.26 -8.31 8.94
CA ASP A 90 -5.43 -9.02 7.99
C ASP A 90 -4.14 -8.22 7.83
N LEU A 91 -3.05 -8.77 8.36
CA LEU A 91 -1.72 -8.18 8.30
C LEU A 91 -0.87 -8.96 7.30
N TYR A 92 -0.14 -8.24 6.45
CA TYR A 92 0.86 -8.81 5.57
C TYR A 92 2.17 -8.13 5.91
N ILE A 93 3.12 -8.91 6.41
CA ILE A 93 4.38 -8.42 6.94
C ILE A 93 5.48 -8.91 6.02
N ASP A 94 6.36 -8.02 5.59
CA ASP A 94 7.52 -8.40 4.77
C ASP A 94 8.31 -9.53 5.44
N GLN A 95 8.62 -10.58 4.66
CA GLN A 95 9.28 -11.80 5.11
C GLN A 95 10.65 -11.54 5.76
N TYR A 96 11.35 -10.47 5.40
CA TYR A 96 12.62 -10.09 6.01
C TYR A 96 12.42 -9.39 7.37
N ASN A 97 11.25 -8.78 7.57
CA ASN A 97 10.81 -8.19 8.83
C ASN A 97 10.04 -9.18 9.73
N TYR A 98 9.72 -10.36 9.19
CA TYR A 98 9.02 -11.44 9.84
C TYR A 98 9.88 -12.08 10.93
N SER A 99 10.03 -11.39 12.06
CA SER A 99 10.69 -11.95 13.24
C SER A 99 9.74 -12.87 14.00
N GLU A 100 10.19 -14.07 14.34
CA GLU A 100 9.45 -15.02 15.19
C GLU A 100 9.00 -14.37 16.51
N ASN A 101 9.72 -13.36 17.01
CA ASN A 101 9.36 -12.66 18.25
C ASN A 101 8.09 -11.80 18.16
N PHE A 102 7.74 -11.28 16.99
CA PHE A 102 6.48 -10.56 16.79
C PHE A 102 5.33 -11.52 16.51
N ILE A 103 5.58 -12.50 15.64
CA ILE A 103 4.59 -13.50 15.26
C ILE A 103 4.23 -14.40 16.43
N SER A 104 5.21 -14.87 17.21
CA SER A 104 4.93 -15.64 18.43
C SER A 104 4.09 -14.85 19.42
N ARG A 105 4.18 -13.51 19.44
CA ARG A 105 3.29 -12.68 20.28
C ARG A 105 1.88 -12.65 19.71
N LEU A 106 1.73 -12.46 18.40
CA LEU A 106 0.44 -12.54 17.68
C LEU A 106 -0.23 -13.89 17.88
N GLU A 107 0.53 -14.97 17.77
CA GLU A 107 0.07 -16.36 17.88
C GLU A 107 -0.08 -16.83 19.34
N SER A 108 0.61 -16.21 20.31
CA SER A 108 0.51 -16.58 21.74
C SER A 108 -0.84 -16.26 22.38
N GLY A 109 -1.80 -15.69 21.65
CA GLY A 109 -3.10 -15.29 22.17
C GLY A 109 -3.03 -14.10 23.13
N LYS A 110 -1.93 -13.34 23.13
CA LYS A 110 -1.85 -12.08 23.87
C LYS A 110 -2.73 -11.04 23.18
N TYR A 111 -3.80 -10.66 23.85
CA TYR A 111 -4.80 -9.72 23.34
C TYR A 111 -4.30 -8.28 23.15
N THR A 112 -3.08 -7.96 23.59
CA THR A 112 -2.46 -6.64 23.43
C THR A 112 -1.05 -6.78 22.89
N ILE A 113 -0.82 -6.25 21.70
CA ILE A 113 0.48 -6.30 20.99
C ILE A 113 0.78 -4.91 20.46
N THR A 114 2.05 -4.50 20.53
CA THR A 114 2.53 -3.26 19.92
C THR A 114 3.19 -3.58 18.58
N CYS A 115 2.67 -2.99 17.51
CA CYS A 115 3.34 -3.01 16.21
C CYS A 115 4.59 -2.11 16.26
N LEU A 116 5.75 -2.61 15.84
CA LEU A 116 6.98 -1.82 15.78
C LEU A 116 7.13 -1.21 14.37
N HIS A 117 6.38 -0.13 14.15
CA HIS A 117 6.36 0.69 12.93
C HIS A 117 7.72 1.08 12.38
N SER A 118 8.69 1.34 13.27
CA SER A 118 9.99 1.91 12.90
C SER A 118 10.89 0.98 12.08
N GLN A 119 10.51 -0.28 11.87
CA GLN A 119 11.36 -1.26 11.22
C GLN A 119 10.71 -1.97 10.04
N TRP A 120 9.39 -1.87 9.81
CA TRP A 120 8.67 -2.85 9.00
C TRP A 120 8.05 -2.30 7.73
N ASN A 121 8.03 -3.16 6.71
CA ASN A 121 7.14 -3.04 5.58
C ASN A 121 5.87 -3.86 5.87
N ILE A 122 4.74 -3.19 6.06
CA ILE A 122 3.48 -3.81 6.47
C ILE A 122 2.31 -3.29 5.65
N ILE A 123 1.44 -4.22 5.26
CA ILE A 123 0.12 -3.92 4.70
C ILE A 123 -0.90 -4.39 5.73
N GLY A 124 -1.83 -3.52 6.10
CA GLY A 124 -2.89 -3.81 7.05
C GLY A 124 -4.27 -3.53 6.47
N VAL A 125 -5.20 -4.46 6.69
CA VAL A 125 -6.62 -4.28 6.40
C VAL A 125 -7.41 -4.49 7.69
N CYS A 126 -8.20 -3.49 8.07
CA CYS A 126 -9.09 -3.55 9.24
C CYS A 126 -10.43 -2.92 8.87
N GLY A 127 -11.47 -3.76 8.79
CA GLY A 127 -12.80 -3.32 8.35
C GLY A 127 -12.75 -2.72 6.94
N ASN A 128 -13.08 -1.44 6.83
CA ASN A 128 -13.10 -0.68 5.59
C ASN A 128 -11.84 0.18 5.37
N GLU A 129 -10.76 -0.06 6.11
CA GLU A 129 -9.52 0.69 6.01
C GLU A 129 -8.37 -0.18 5.49
N LEU A 130 -7.59 0.37 4.56
CA LEU A 130 -6.34 -0.16 4.05
C LEU A 130 -5.20 0.79 4.46
N ALA A 131 -4.12 0.23 4.98
CA ALA A 131 -2.90 0.97 5.22
C ALA A 131 -1.69 0.21 4.66
N ILE A 132 -0.74 0.96 4.11
CA ILE A 132 0.58 0.46 3.74
C ILE A 132 1.59 1.37 4.41
N GLU A 133 2.56 0.76 5.07
CA GLU A 133 3.63 1.46 5.74
C GLU A 133 4.98 0.86 5.36
N TYR A 134 5.93 1.74 5.09
CA TYR A 134 7.35 1.42 5.00
C TYR A 134 8.09 2.15 6.12
N GLY A 135 8.63 1.40 7.07
CA GLY A 135 9.44 1.90 8.19
C GLY A 135 10.88 2.28 7.79
N SER A 136 11.71 2.59 8.78
CA SER A 136 13.10 3.01 8.52
C SER A 136 13.91 1.87 7.90
N GLY A 137 14.43 2.10 6.69
CA GLY A 137 15.11 1.07 5.87
C GLY A 137 14.18 0.31 4.90
N GLY A 138 12.88 0.64 4.86
CA GLY A 138 11.86 -0.07 4.09
C GLY A 138 11.94 0.07 2.56
N ILE A 139 12.54 1.15 2.05
CA ILE A 139 12.94 1.25 0.65
C ILE A 139 14.22 0.42 0.45
N THR A 140 14.07 -0.87 0.54
CA THR A 140 14.98 -1.80 -0.13
C THR A 140 14.46 -1.89 -1.56
N ASP A 141 15.29 -2.11 -2.58
CA ASP A 141 14.83 -2.25 -3.98
C ASP A 141 13.90 -3.46 -4.21
N THR A 142 13.49 -4.15 -3.13
CA THR A 142 12.66 -5.34 -3.09
C THR A 142 11.24 -5.00 -2.67
N HIS A 143 10.26 -5.41 -3.49
CA HIS A 143 8.81 -5.37 -3.22
C HIS A 143 8.13 -3.99 -3.18
N ASN A 144 8.83 -2.91 -3.51
CA ASN A 144 8.27 -1.56 -3.60
C ASN A 144 7.02 -1.46 -4.51
N GLU A 145 7.03 -2.23 -5.60
CA GLU A 145 5.93 -2.29 -6.56
C GLU A 145 4.70 -3.04 -6.03
N THR A 146 4.86 -3.92 -5.04
CA THR A 146 3.78 -4.76 -4.51
C THR A 146 2.68 -3.92 -3.87
N GLY A 147 3.05 -2.94 -3.04
CA GLY A 147 2.08 -2.01 -2.45
C GLY A 147 1.36 -1.18 -3.52
N THR A 148 2.09 -0.70 -4.52
CA THR A 148 1.53 0.08 -5.64
C THR A 148 0.57 -0.78 -6.48
N SER A 149 0.94 -2.01 -6.80
CA SER A 149 0.12 -2.96 -7.55
C SER A 149 -1.19 -3.28 -6.84
N LEU A 150 -1.12 -3.48 -5.51
CA LEU A 150 -2.30 -3.67 -4.67
C LEU A 150 -3.22 -2.44 -4.72
N ILE A 151 -2.66 -1.24 -4.54
CA ILE A 151 -3.42 0.01 -4.59
C ILE A 151 -4.13 0.16 -5.94
N VAL A 152 -3.43 -0.08 -7.04
CA VAL A 152 -4.01 0.00 -8.39
C VAL A 152 -5.13 -1.02 -8.57
N ALA A 153 -4.93 -2.27 -8.16
CA ALA A 153 -5.93 -3.33 -8.28
C ALA A 153 -7.21 -3.00 -7.50
N ILE A 154 -7.06 -2.47 -6.28
CA ILE A 154 -8.20 -2.07 -5.43
C ILE A 154 -8.90 -0.84 -6.01
N ALA A 155 -8.15 0.18 -6.44
CA ALA A 155 -8.73 1.39 -7.03
C ALA A 155 -9.47 1.13 -8.36
N GLN A 156 -9.08 0.08 -9.10
CA GLN A 156 -9.76 -0.33 -10.33
C GLN A 156 -10.94 -1.27 -10.10
N SER A 157 -11.10 -1.82 -8.89
CA SER A 157 -12.15 -2.78 -8.60
C SER A 157 -13.51 -2.08 -8.49
N PRO A 158 -14.54 -2.57 -9.21
CA PRO A 158 -15.91 -2.07 -9.05
C PRO A 158 -16.60 -2.59 -7.78
N GLU A 159 -15.96 -3.51 -7.04
CA GLU A 159 -16.55 -4.15 -5.85
C GLU A 159 -16.36 -3.34 -4.56
N VAL A 160 -15.52 -2.30 -4.60
CA VAL A 160 -15.23 -1.44 -3.46
C VAL A 160 -15.27 0.03 -3.86
N THR A 161 -15.83 0.85 -2.98
CA THR A 161 -15.94 2.29 -3.18
C THR A 161 -14.91 3.00 -2.32
N LEU A 162 -13.88 3.59 -2.94
CA LEU A 162 -12.90 4.42 -2.24
C LEU A 162 -13.56 5.75 -1.81
N ILE A 163 -13.46 6.09 -0.52
CA ILE A 163 -14.02 7.31 0.08
C ILE A 163 -12.95 8.40 0.20
N ASP A 164 -11.78 8.04 0.71
CA ASP A 164 -10.64 8.93 0.85
C ASP A 164 -9.32 8.16 0.88
N TRP A 165 -8.23 8.86 0.56
CA TRP A 165 -6.87 8.33 0.66
C TRP A 165 -5.88 9.45 0.94
N GLN A 166 -4.72 9.08 1.46
CA GLN A 166 -3.63 10.01 1.76
C GLN A 166 -2.26 9.35 1.70
N VAL A 167 -1.27 10.14 1.30
CA VAL A 167 0.16 9.79 1.30
C VAL A 167 0.90 10.72 2.25
N ASN A 168 1.65 10.16 3.19
CA ASN A 168 2.37 10.91 4.21
C ASN A 168 3.75 10.31 4.47
N SER A 169 4.64 11.11 5.07
CA SER A 169 5.90 10.65 5.64
C SER A 169 6.08 11.15 7.08
N GLY A 170 7.07 10.62 7.79
CA GLY A 170 7.47 11.06 9.12
C GLY A 170 7.62 9.87 10.05
N GLY A 171 6.96 9.90 11.21
CA GLY A 171 6.89 8.78 12.16
C GLY A 171 7.63 9.05 13.46
N GLU A 172 7.93 8.00 14.22
CA GLU A 172 8.54 8.11 15.56
C GLU A 172 9.84 8.92 15.53
N GLY A 173 9.83 10.10 16.17
CA GLY A 173 10.97 11.02 16.21
C GLY A 173 11.08 12.00 15.05
N TYR A 174 10.17 11.97 14.06
CA TYR A 174 10.17 12.83 12.88
C TYR A 174 8.85 13.59 12.72
N GLN A 175 8.91 14.82 12.19
CA GLN A 175 7.70 15.61 11.96
C GLN A 175 6.86 14.96 10.84
N PRO A 176 5.54 14.80 11.02
CA PRO A 176 4.68 14.28 9.96
C PRO A 176 4.57 15.31 8.82
N VAL A 177 4.69 14.82 7.60
CA VAL A 177 4.53 15.62 6.36
C VAL A 177 3.51 14.93 5.47
N GLY A 178 2.41 15.62 5.16
CA GLY A 178 1.44 15.19 4.16
C GLY A 178 1.87 15.59 2.76
N PHE A 179 1.71 14.68 1.81
CA PHE A 179 2.08 14.88 0.40
C PHE A 179 0.86 15.06 -0.47
N GLU A 180 -0.05 14.09 -0.45
CA GLU A 180 -1.24 14.12 -1.26
C GLU A 180 -2.43 13.53 -0.52
N ILE A 181 -3.62 14.07 -0.80
CA ILE A 181 -4.90 13.56 -0.32
C ILE A 181 -5.89 13.52 -1.47
N GLY A 182 -6.77 12.52 -1.49
CA GLY A 182 -7.84 12.48 -2.47
C GLY A 182 -9.09 11.81 -1.94
N LYS A 183 -10.16 11.90 -2.73
CA LYS A 183 -11.52 11.47 -2.36
C LYS A 183 -12.13 10.47 -3.34
N SER A 184 -11.34 10.00 -4.30
CA SER A 184 -11.83 9.07 -5.32
C SER A 184 -10.72 8.20 -5.86
N ALA A 185 -11.12 7.03 -6.37
CA ALA A 185 -10.22 6.11 -7.07
C ALA A 185 -9.64 6.76 -8.35
N THR A 186 -10.41 7.61 -9.03
CA THR A 186 -9.94 8.36 -10.20
C THR A 186 -8.80 9.30 -9.85
N GLU A 187 -8.90 10.05 -8.74
CA GLU A 187 -7.82 10.91 -8.25
C GLU A 187 -6.58 10.09 -7.87
N LEU A 188 -6.77 8.96 -7.19
CA LEU A 188 -5.67 8.07 -6.81
C LEU A 188 -4.94 7.51 -8.04
N LEU A 189 -5.67 6.99 -9.02
CA LEU A 189 -5.07 6.50 -10.25
C LEU A 189 -4.38 7.62 -11.02
N ALA A 190 -4.93 8.84 -11.05
CA ALA A 190 -4.28 9.99 -11.66
C ALA A 190 -2.97 10.39 -10.95
N TYR A 191 -2.95 10.35 -9.62
CA TYR A 191 -1.74 10.57 -8.81
C TYR A 191 -0.64 9.55 -9.12
N LEU A 192 -1.01 8.29 -9.34
CA LEU A 192 -0.06 7.23 -9.68
C LEU A 192 0.39 7.28 -11.15
N GLN A 193 -0.38 7.92 -12.03
CA GLN A 193 -0.16 7.95 -13.48
C GLN A 193 0.64 9.17 -13.98
N ILE A 194 1.29 9.95 -13.10
CA ILE A 194 1.73 11.30 -13.45
C ILE A 194 2.44 11.37 -14.80
N LYS A 195 1.80 12.17 -15.66
CA LYS A 195 2.27 12.59 -16.97
C LYS A 195 3.62 13.25 -16.79
N GLU A 196 4.62 12.80 -17.54
CA GLU A 196 5.93 13.46 -17.57
C GLU A 196 5.74 14.98 -17.66
N PRO A 197 6.43 15.78 -16.83
CA PRO A 197 6.56 17.17 -17.17
C PRO A 197 7.24 17.21 -18.54
N PHE A 198 6.59 17.83 -19.53
CA PHE A 198 7.28 18.24 -20.74
C PHE A 198 8.48 19.08 -20.30
N CYS A 199 9.68 18.49 -20.34
CA CYS A 199 10.94 19.21 -20.34
C CYS A 199 11.38 19.41 -21.80
#